data_AF-A0A674HKV8-F1
#
_entry.id   AF-A0A674HKV8-F1
#
_cell.length_a   1.000
_cell.length_b   1.000
_cell.length_c   1.000
_cell.angle_alpha   90.00
_cell.angle_beta   90.00
_cell.angle_gamma   90.00
#
_symmetry.space_group_name_H-M   'P 1'
#
loop_
_entity.id
_entity.type
_entity.pdbx_description
1 polymer ?
#
loop_
_entity_poly.entity_id
_entity_poly.type
_entity_poly.pdbx_seq_one_letter_code
_entity_poly.pdbx_strand_id
1 'polypeptide(L)'
;MEPESPHRELELSALEAETEPMAAAEPGTPPQATLPHRDPSPPPEQLLGVEKNGLKMKIPPEEEEEAPLGGSGVSGSPKFTGLGKEELLREAGTPLWARARLVLLVLFWGGWIGMLGAAAAIVAQAPRCQPLPTKAWWELGALYRAPPKAFGGDLKGVEKRLGYLKEKLQVGGLVLGPVYPQKSPEAKIPPLKELDPTLGTRQDFSALVQAAKDKGVKVILDLTPNPAGNPVWGDAAKDSEVLQQVQAAMSHWLKEDIAGIFLDGIEELPDLVVAQWRNLTEQQPSPSGVDRVLVGGTRLQDPWRAPGGPQLLLGPFLQPLEPKGDAEAPEGALRNLLNFLSSNSSVGLGWSVGSPWETWVSPNLRLQQLLLLWGLPGTPVLSYGDELGLPRPPKNQQLPPMPWESIEAPKPAGNGSEPPELELCAALASLRAHERSLLLGEAWAVAAGSAMAVLRRWDQSERFLLVLNPHGAPLKPFSVKKEPGDPQEPPLPTSATVRYSTGPKEPGEQQLRLEELKVGPYQGILLGFPYSPQ
;
A
#
# COMPACT_ATOMS: atom_id res chain seq x y z
N MET A 1 15.17 8.61 -37.98
CA MET A 1 15.56 7.28 -37.48
C MET A 1 15.34 7.28 -35.99
N GLU A 2 14.16 6.83 -35.58
CA GLU A 2 13.84 6.51 -34.19
C GLU A 2 14.24 5.04 -33.95
N PRO A 3 14.62 4.64 -32.73
CA PRO A 3 14.61 3.25 -32.30
C PRO A 3 13.28 2.88 -31.63
N GLU A 4 12.82 1.66 -31.88
CA GLU A 4 11.51 1.13 -31.49
C GLU A 4 11.36 0.87 -29.98
N SER A 5 10.11 0.87 -29.50
CA SER A 5 9.72 0.45 -28.14
C SER A 5 9.16 -0.98 -28.12
N PRO A 6 9.47 -1.81 -27.11
CA PRO A 6 8.88 -3.15 -26.97
C PRO A 6 7.46 -3.12 -26.38
N HIS A 7 6.75 -4.25 -26.48
CA HIS A 7 5.29 -4.34 -26.58
C HIS A 7 4.47 -4.43 -25.28
N ARG A 8 3.17 -4.14 -25.44
CA ARG A 8 2.07 -4.37 -24.49
C ARG A 8 1.81 -5.87 -24.25
N GLU A 9 2.15 -6.38 -23.07
CA GLU A 9 1.62 -7.67 -22.57
C GLU A 9 1.00 -7.58 -21.15
N LEU A 10 1.18 -6.46 -20.43
CA LEU A 10 0.70 -6.29 -19.05
C LEU A 10 -0.74 -5.75 -18.91
N GLU A 11 -1.39 -5.28 -19.99
CA GLU A 11 -2.73 -4.68 -19.92
C GLU A 11 -3.88 -5.71 -19.89
N LEU A 12 -3.65 -6.98 -20.25
CA LEU A 12 -4.69 -8.00 -20.33
C LEU A 12 -4.92 -8.73 -19.00
N SER A 13 -3.85 -9.03 -18.25
CA SER A 13 -3.91 -9.79 -16.99
C SER A 13 -4.61 -9.06 -15.84
N ALA A 14 -4.89 -7.76 -15.97
CA ALA A 14 -5.64 -6.98 -14.98
C ALA A 14 -7.17 -6.99 -15.19
N LEU A 15 -7.66 -7.49 -16.33
CA LEU A 15 -9.09 -7.51 -16.69
C LEU A 15 -9.78 -8.87 -16.50
N GLU A 16 -9.02 -9.94 -16.28
CA GLU A 16 -9.54 -11.31 -16.13
C GLU A 16 -9.70 -11.77 -14.66
N ALA A 17 -9.41 -10.90 -13.68
CA ALA A 17 -9.46 -11.24 -12.25
C ALA A 17 -10.86 -11.15 -11.60
N GLU A 18 -11.86 -10.61 -12.31
CA GLU A 18 -13.24 -10.49 -11.83
C GLU A 18 -14.23 -11.27 -12.72
N THR A 19 -14.23 -12.59 -12.68
CA THR A 19 -15.46 -13.40 -12.94
C THR A 19 -15.31 -14.87 -12.55
N GLU A 20 -16.12 -15.31 -11.58
CA GLU A 20 -16.55 -16.69 -11.37
C GLU A 20 -18.01 -16.64 -10.89
N PRO A 21 -18.90 -17.64 -11.18
CA PRO A 21 -18.59 -19.03 -10.84
C PRO A 21 -19.19 -20.19 -11.69
N MET A 22 -18.66 -21.39 -11.43
CA MET A 22 -19.28 -22.73 -11.44
C MET A 22 -19.39 -23.60 -12.73
N ALA A 23 -18.62 -24.69 -12.68
CA ALA A 23 -18.99 -26.11 -12.96
C ALA A 23 -19.13 -26.68 -14.39
N ALA A 24 -18.15 -27.50 -14.81
CA ALA A 24 -18.25 -28.92 -15.22
C ALA A 24 -17.01 -29.37 -16.05
N ALA A 25 -16.67 -30.67 -16.07
CA ALA A 25 -15.34 -31.15 -16.50
C ALA A 25 -15.32 -32.24 -17.60
N GLU A 26 -14.23 -32.23 -18.40
CA GLU A 26 -13.54 -33.39 -19.03
C GLU A 26 -14.25 -34.18 -20.17
N PRO A 27 -13.63 -35.16 -20.91
CA PRO A 27 -12.41 -35.98 -20.61
C PRO A 27 -11.45 -36.44 -21.76
N GLY A 28 -10.36 -37.15 -21.37
CA GLY A 28 -9.89 -38.41 -22.04
C GLY A 28 -8.38 -38.58 -22.37
N THR A 29 -7.72 -39.78 -22.36
CA THR A 29 -8.02 -41.16 -21.87
C THR A 29 -6.68 -42.03 -21.78
N PRO A 30 -6.60 -43.40 -21.62
CA PRO A 30 -5.96 -44.14 -20.49
C PRO A 30 -4.88 -45.22 -20.93
N PRO A 31 -4.70 -46.46 -20.37
CA PRO A 31 -5.13 -47.13 -19.12
C PRO A 31 -4.13 -48.08 -18.37
N GLN A 32 -4.46 -48.40 -17.10
CA GLN A 32 -4.62 -49.74 -16.46
C GLN A 32 -4.79 -49.55 -14.93
N ALA A 33 -5.45 -50.38 -14.11
CA ALA A 33 -6.41 -51.51 -14.24
C ALA A 33 -7.13 -51.65 -12.85
N THR A 34 -8.12 -52.50 -12.54
CA THR A 34 -8.70 -53.72 -13.16
C THR A 34 -10.24 -53.66 -13.26
N LEU A 35 -11.00 -54.55 -12.60
CA LEU A 35 -12.44 -54.91 -12.82
C LEU A 35 -12.98 -55.70 -11.58
N PRO A 36 -14.31 -55.98 -11.37
CA PRO A 36 -15.23 -56.48 -12.42
C PRO A 36 -16.76 -56.21 -12.38
N HIS A 37 -17.33 -56.31 -13.60
CA HIS A 37 -18.71 -56.71 -13.98
C HIS A 37 -19.89 -55.73 -13.67
N ARG A 38 -20.91 -55.58 -14.56
CA ARG A 38 -21.33 -56.44 -15.69
C ARG A 38 -22.08 -55.64 -16.81
N ASP A 39 -21.60 -55.76 -18.05
CA ASP A 39 -22.28 -55.46 -19.34
C ASP A 39 -23.22 -56.63 -19.77
N PRO A 40 -23.93 -56.66 -20.94
CA PRO A 40 -23.96 -55.73 -22.12
C PRO A 40 -25.39 -55.20 -22.50
N SER A 41 -25.60 -54.11 -23.28
CA SER A 41 -25.41 -53.87 -24.76
C SER A 41 -26.37 -54.67 -25.68
N PRO A 42 -26.56 -54.41 -27.02
CA PRO A 42 -25.85 -53.49 -27.93
C PRO A 42 -26.81 -52.74 -28.95
N PRO A 43 -26.49 -52.38 -30.23
CA PRO A 43 -26.67 -51.01 -30.77
C PRO A 43 -27.36 -51.05 -32.20
N PRO A 44 -27.00 -50.34 -33.32
CA PRO A 44 -26.10 -49.20 -33.58
C PRO A 44 -26.55 -48.12 -34.63
N GLU A 45 -25.66 -47.15 -34.90
CA GLU A 45 -25.36 -46.53 -36.23
C GLU A 45 -26.41 -45.60 -36.93
N GLN A 46 -26.06 -44.57 -37.74
CA GLN A 46 -24.81 -43.83 -38.07
C GLN A 46 -25.15 -42.54 -38.90
N LEU A 47 -24.12 -41.78 -39.35
CA LEU A 47 -24.13 -40.68 -40.36
C LEU A 47 -24.60 -39.28 -39.87
N LEU A 48 -23.80 -38.20 -39.90
CA LEU A 48 -23.18 -37.46 -41.03
C LEU A 48 -24.18 -36.69 -41.93
N GLY A 49 -24.13 -35.35 -41.89
CA GLY A 49 -24.90 -34.46 -42.77
C GLY A 49 -24.53 -32.98 -42.60
N VAL A 50 -24.17 -32.31 -43.70
CA VAL A 50 -23.66 -30.93 -43.78
C VAL A 50 -24.79 -29.94 -44.14
N GLU A 51 -24.67 -28.67 -43.71
CA GLU A 51 -25.39 -27.44 -44.13
C GLU A 51 -26.84 -27.52 -44.67
N LYS A 52 -27.75 -26.69 -44.12
CA LYS A 52 -28.31 -25.54 -44.86
C LYS A 52 -29.31 -24.68 -44.06
N ASN A 53 -29.42 -23.44 -44.54
CA ASN A 53 -30.38 -22.40 -44.17
C ASN A 53 -31.83 -22.85 -43.94
N GLY A 54 -32.50 -22.15 -43.01
CA GLY A 54 -33.93 -21.85 -43.12
C GLY A 54 -34.81 -22.46 -42.04
N LEU A 55 -35.22 -21.63 -41.09
CA LEU A 55 -36.24 -21.96 -40.09
C LEU A 55 -37.62 -22.12 -40.78
N LYS A 56 -37.92 -23.34 -41.27
CA LYS A 56 -39.25 -23.70 -41.77
C LYS A 56 -40.19 -23.98 -40.59
N MET A 57 -41.12 -23.08 -40.31
CA MET A 57 -42.32 -23.46 -39.55
C MET A 57 -43.10 -24.50 -40.33
N LYS A 58 -43.51 -25.58 -39.65
CA LYS A 58 -44.20 -26.72 -40.24
C LYS A 58 -45.63 -26.75 -39.67
N ILE A 59 -46.59 -26.39 -40.51
CA ILE A 59 -48.02 -26.48 -40.19
C ILE A 59 -48.48 -27.91 -40.55
N PRO A 60 -49.25 -28.62 -39.69
CA PRO A 60 -49.81 -29.93 -40.04
C PRO A 60 -50.92 -29.80 -41.10
N PRO A 61 -51.13 -30.81 -41.96
CA PRO A 61 -52.26 -30.83 -42.88
C PRO A 61 -53.56 -31.18 -42.14
N GLU A 62 -54.67 -30.61 -42.59
CA GLU A 62 -56.02 -31.13 -42.32
C GLU A 62 -56.39 -32.11 -43.43
N GLU A 63 -56.88 -33.30 -43.06
CA GLU A 63 -57.55 -34.24 -43.98
C GLU A 63 -59.05 -34.21 -43.71
N GLU A 64 -59.85 -34.26 -44.78
CA GLU A 64 -61.31 -34.21 -44.75
C GLU A 64 -61.90 -35.59 -44.38
N GLU A 65 -62.96 -35.63 -43.57
CA GLU A 65 -64.05 -36.61 -43.72
C GLU A 65 -65.33 -36.17 -42.97
N GLU A 66 -66.43 -36.91 -43.15
CA GLU A 66 -67.78 -36.34 -43.28
C GLU A 66 -68.60 -36.05 -41.99
N ALA A 67 -69.75 -35.38 -42.20
CA ALA A 67 -70.78 -34.92 -41.26
C ALA A 67 -71.60 -36.10 -40.61
N PRO A 68 -72.62 -35.90 -39.73
CA PRO A 68 -73.37 -34.66 -39.45
C PRO A 68 -73.93 -34.45 -38.00
N LEU A 69 -74.81 -33.43 -37.89
CA LEU A 69 -75.86 -33.19 -36.86
C LEU A 69 -75.48 -32.62 -35.47
N GLY A 70 -75.97 -31.41 -35.22
CA GLY A 70 -76.69 -31.09 -33.97
C GLY A 70 -76.04 -30.07 -33.02
N GLY A 71 -76.89 -29.19 -32.46
CA GLY A 71 -76.62 -28.53 -31.17
C GLY A 71 -76.05 -27.10 -31.23
N SER A 72 -76.86 -26.15 -30.75
CA SER A 72 -76.46 -24.77 -30.45
C SER A 72 -75.63 -24.66 -29.15
N GLY A 73 -74.66 -23.74 -29.08
CA GLY A 73 -74.29 -23.15 -27.77
C GLY A 73 -72.85 -22.68 -27.57
N VAL A 74 -72.59 -21.41 -27.88
CA VAL A 74 -71.73 -20.46 -27.13
C VAL A 74 -70.46 -20.98 -26.43
N SER A 75 -69.28 -20.58 -26.93
CA SER A 75 -68.30 -19.72 -26.20
C SER A 75 -66.91 -19.80 -26.84
N GLY A 76 -66.66 -18.98 -27.85
CA GLY A 76 -65.33 -18.80 -28.43
C GLY A 76 -64.68 -17.52 -27.92
N SER A 77 -63.77 -17.63 -26.96
CA SER A 77 -62.79 -16.56 -26.77
C SER A 77 -61.87 -16.53 -28.01
N PRO A 78 -61.53 -15.36 -28.58
CA PRO A 78 -60.71 -15.30 -29.77
C PRO A 78 -59.27 -15.68 -29.39
N LYS A 79 -58.91 -16.95 -29.61
CA LYS A 79 -57.51 -17.39 -29.69
C LYS A 79 -56.88 -16.61 -30.84
N PHE A 80 -56.00 -15.67 -30.51
CA PHE A 80 -55.25 -14.89 -31.49
C PHE A 80 -54.23 -15.81 -32.19
N THR A 81 -54.67 -16.46 -33.27
CA THR A 81 -53.78 -17.06 -34.26
C THR A 81 -53.06 -15.93 -34.97
N GLY A 82 -51.73 -15.88 -34.86
CA GLY A 82 -50.94 -14.84 -35.54
C GLY A 82 -51.17 -14.87 -37.06
N LEU A 83 -51.33 -13.69 -37.67
CA LEU A 83 -51.62 -13.56 -39.11
C LEU A 83 -50.58 -14.31 -39.95
N GLY A 84 -51.04 -14.92 -41.04
CA GLY A 84 -50.16 -15.51 -42.05
C GLY A 84 -49.23 -14.46 -42.67
N LYS A 85 -48.06 -14.87 -43.15
CA LYS A 85 -47.03 -13.97 -43.71
C LYS A 85 -47.59 -12.98 -44.74
N GLU A 86 -48.50 -13.44 -45.60
CA GLU A 86 -49.06 -12.64 -46.70
C GLU A 86 -50.12 -11.64 -46.21
N GLU A 87 -50.97 -12.04 -45.28
CA GLU A 87 -51.94 -11.15 -44.62
C GLU A 87 -51.24 -10.09 -43.77
N LEU A 88 -50.21 -10.50 -43.02
CA LEU A 88 -49.41 -9.60 -42.20
C LEU A 88 -48.65 -8.57 -43.06
N LEU A 89 -48.11 -8.98 -44.23
CA LEU A 89 -47.50 -8.06 -45.18
C LEU A 89 -48.52 -7.13 -45.85
N ARG A 90 -49.74 -7.60 -46.11
CA ARG A 90 -50.84 -6.79 -46.68
C ARG A 90 -51.26 -5.67 -45.73
N GLU A 91 -51.46 -5.97 -44.44
CA GLU A 91 -51.77 -4.96 -43.42
C GLU A 91 -50.58 -4.06 -43.08
N ALA A 92 -49.37 -4.64 -42.96
CA ALA A 92 -48.14 -3.89 -42.67
C ALA A 92 -47.66 -2.99 -43.82
N GLY A 93 -48.19 -3.19 -45.03
CA GLY A 93 -47.95 -2.37 -46.23
C GLY A 93 -48.87 -1.15 -46.33
N THR A 94 -49.88 -1.01 -45.46
CA THR A 94 -50.76 0.17 -45.45
C THR A 94 -49.96 1.45 -45.16
N PRO A 95 -50.31 2.59 -45.78
CA PRO A 95 -49.51 3.82 -45.70
C PRO A 95 -49.40 4.39 -44.28
N LEU A 96 -50.34 4.04 -43.39
CA LEU A 96 -50.34 4.45 -41.99
C LEU A 96 -49.30 3.67 -41.17
N TRP A 97 -49.27 2.33 -41.29
CA TRP A 97 -48.26 1.49 -40.65
C TRP A 97 -46.85 1.69 -41.23
N ALA A 98 -46.73 1.91 -42.54
CA ALA A 98 -45.45 2.21 -43.18
C ALA A 98 -44.85 3.54 -42.65
N ARG A 99 -45.67 4.59 -42.54
CA ARG A 99 -45.26 5.88 -41.95
C ARG A 99 -44.93 5.74 -40.46
N ALA A 100 -45.75 5.02 -39.69
CA ALA A 100 -45.50 4.78 -38.27
C ALA A 100 -44.17 4.04 -38.04
N ARG A 101 -43.88 3.00 -38.82
CA ARG A 101 -42.59 2.28 -38.75
C ARG A 101 -41.41 3.18 -39.11
N LEU A 102 -41.54 4.02 -40.12
CA LEU A 102 -40.48 4.99 -40.49
C LEU A 102 -40.23 6.01 -39.38
N VAL A 103 -41.30 6.58 -38.79
CA VAL A 103 -41.19 7.52 -37.66
C VAL A 103 -40.53 6.84 -36.45
N LEU A 104 -40.95 5.64 -36.08
CA LEU A 104 -40.33 4.87 -34.99
C LEU A 104 -38.86 4.55 -35.26
N LEU A 105 -38.50 4.21 -36.50
CA LEU A 105 -37.11 3.95 -36.87
C LEU A 105 -36.24 5.23 -36.81
N VAL A 106 -36.76 6.37 -37.26
CA VAL A 106 -36.08 7.67 -37.15
C VAL A 106 -35.94 8.10 -35.69
N LEU A 107 -36.97 7.91 -34.85
CA LEU A 107 -36.91 8.17 -33.41
C LEU A 107 -35.92 7.24 -32.70
N PHE A 108 -35.85 5.97 -33.09
CA PHE A 108 -34.87 5.02 -32.56
C PHE A 108 -33.43 5.45 -32.88
N TRP A 109 -33.12 5.75 -34.14
CA TRP A 109 -31.77 6.21 -34.51
C TRP A 109 -31.44 7.60 -33.95
N GLY A 110 -32.41 8.52 -33.88
CA GLY A 110 -32.24 9.82 -33.23
C GLY A 110 -31.97 9.68 -31.73
N GLY A 111 -32.69 8.80 -31.03
CA GLY A 111 -32.46 8.48 -29.64
C GLY A 111 -31.13 7.78 -29.40
N TRP A 112 -30.73 6.86 -30.28
CA TRP A 112 -29.44 6.17 -30.21
C TRP A 112 -28.26 7.12 -30.41
N ILE A 113 -28.32 7.99 -31.43
CA ILE A 113 -27.32 9.04 -31.66
C ILE A 113 -27.30 10.04 -30.50
N GLY A 114 -28.46 10.41 -29.95
CA GLY A 114 -28.58 11.27 -28.77
C GLY A 114 -27.93 10.64 -27.53
N MET A 115 -28.16 9.34 -27.28
CA MET A 115 -27.53 8.59 -26.20
C MET A 115 -26.02 8.47 -26.37
N LEU A 116 -25.55 8.19 -27.59
CA LEU A 116 -24.11 8.14 -27.92
C LEU A 116 -23.46 9.51 -27.72
N GLY A 117 -24.11 10.59 -28.17
CA GLY A 117 -23.64 11.96 -27.97
C GLY A 117 -23.61 12.36 -26.50
N ALA A 118 -24.61 11.98 -25.71
CA ALA A 118 -24.64 12.20 -24.26
C ALA A 118 -23.52 11.43 -23.55
N ALA A 119 -23.29 10.15 -23.90
CA ALA A 119 -22.20 9.37 -23.33
C ALA A 119 -20.82 9.97 -23.66
N ALA A 120 -20.59 10.37 -24.91
CA ALA A 120 -19.37 11.06 -25.32
C ALA A 120 -19.20 12.41 -24.59
N ALA A 121 -20.28 13.17 -24.41
CA ALA A 121 -20.27 14.43 -23.68
C ALA A 121 -19.98 14.25 -22.18
N ILE A 122 -20.48 13.18 -21.54
CA ILE A 122 -20.16 12.84 -20.15
C ILE A 122 -18.66 12.53 -20.02
N VAL A 123 -18.11 11.66 -20.88
CA VAL A 123 -16.68 11.31 -20.85
C VAL A 123 -15.78 12.51 -21.15
N ALA A 124 -16.19 13.40 -22.05
CA ALA A 124 -15.43 14.61 -22.40
C ALA A 124 -15.46 15.70 -21.31
N GLN A 125 -16.53 15.77 -20.51
CA GLN A 125 -16.67 16.74 -19.41
C GLN A 125 -16.19 16.19 -18.06
N ALA A 126 -16.03 14.87 -17.92
CA ALA A 126 -15.51 14.27 -16.71
C ALA A 126 -14.07 14.78 -16.42
N PRO A 127 -13.79 15.29 -15.20
CA PRO A 127 -12.44 15.71 -14.84
C PRO A 127 -11.52 14.49 -14.88
N ARG A 128 -10.35 14.64 -15.51
CA ARG A 128 -9.35 13.58 -15.55
C ARG A 128 -8.79 13.34 -14.16
N CYS A 129 -8.78 12.10 -13.70
CA CYS A 129 -8.06 11.71 -12.50
C CYS A 129 -6.56 12.01 -12.68
N GLN A 130 -5.88 12.35 -11.58
CA GLN A 130 -4.44 12.49 -11.58
C GLN A 130 -3.78 11.13 -11.86
N PRO A 131 -2.83 11.02 -12.80
CA PRO A 131 -2.13 9.77 -13.05
C PRO A 131 -1.34 9.37 -11.80
N LEU A 132 -1.32 8.07 -11.48
CA LEU A 132 -0.56 7.58 -10.33
C LEU A 132 0.94 7.82 -10.57
N PRO A 133 1.65 8.49 -9.65
CA PRO A 133 3.08 8.73 -9.80
C PRO A 133 3.83 7.40 -9.66
N THR A 134 4.83 7.19 -10.51
CA THR A 134 5.74 6.05 -10.41
C THR A 134 6.60 6.20 -9.15
N LYS A 135 6.19 5.52 -8.08
CA LYS A 135 6.86 5.52 -6.78
C LYS A 135 7.63 4.22 -6.56
N ALA A 136 8.81 4.32 -5.96
CA ALA A 136 9.64 3.16 -5.68
C ALA A 136 9.03 2.31 -4.57
N TRP A 137 9.36 1.01 -4.52
CA TRP A 137 8.74 0.08 -3.56
C TRP A 137 8.97 0.48 -2.09
N TRP A 138 10.09 1.14 -1.80
CA TRP A 138 10.42 1.64 -0.46
C TRP A 138 9.66 2.91 -0.07
N GLU A 139 9.11 3.68 -1.01
CA GLU A 139 8.27 4.86 -0.71
C GLU A 139 6.82 4.48 -0.42
N LEU A 140 6.37 3.32 -0.93
CA LEU A 140 5.00 2.83 -0.79
C LEU A 140 4.80 1.97 0.46
N GLY A 141 5.77 1.12 0.80
CA GLY A 141 5.69 0.22 1.95
C GLY A 141 6.37 0.78 3.21
N ALA A 142 5.94 0.33 4.39
CA ALA A 142 6.70 0.57 5.62
C ALA A 142 8.01 -0.24 5.64
N LEU A 143 9.04 0.28 6.32
CA LEU A 143 10.26 -0.45 6.62
C LEU A 143 10.33 -0.82 8.10
N TYR A 144 10.95 -1.95 8.42
CA TYR A 144 11.16 -2.41 9.80
C TYR A 144 12.64 -2.70 10.07
N ARG A 145 13.25 -2.09 11.08
CA ARG A 145 14.66 -2.27 11.47
C ARG A 145 14.80 -3.36 12.53
N ALA A 146 15.40 -4.49 12.17
CA ALA A 146 15.56 -5.65 13.02
C ALA A 146 17.03 -6.11 13.13
N PRO A 147 17.70 -5.85 14.27
CA PRO A 147 18.94 -6.54 14.62
C PRO A 147 18.64 -8.03 14.85
N PRO A 148 19.22 -8.96 14.08
CA PRO A 148 18.79 -10.37 14.08
C PRO A 148 18.78 -11.00 15.48
N LYS A 149 19.82 -10.72 16.27
CA LYS A 149 20.00 -11.26 17.63
C LYS A 149 18.98 -10.76 18.65
N ALA A 150 18.50 -9.53 18.49
CA ALA A 150 17.52 -8.93 19.40
C ALA A 150 16.08 -9.23 18.94
N PHE A 151 15.85 -9.23 17.62
CA PHE A 151 14.56 -9.55 17.03
C PHE A 151 14.30 -11.07 17.03
N GLY A 152 15.03 -11.86 16.25
CA GLY A 152 14.79 -13.30 16.10
C GLY A 152 15.62 -14.21 17.01
N GLY A 153 16.70 -13.70 17.60
CA GLY A 153 17.74 -14.51 18.26
C GLY A 153 18.82 -14.97 17.27
N ASP A 154 18.39 -15.55 16.14
CA ASP A 154 19.22 -15.93 14.99
C ASP A 154 18.46 -15.67 13.66
N LEU A 155 19.09 -15.94 12.51
CA LEU A 155 18.47 -15.71 11.19
C LEU A 155 17.19 -16.55 10.96
N LYS A 156 17.11 -17.78 11.49
CA LYS A 156 15.92 -18.64 11.40
C LYS A 156 14.79 -18.13 12.29
N GLY A 157 15.14 -17.52 13.40
CA GLY A 157 14.24 -16.76 14.24
C GLY A 157 13.63 -15.61 13.45
N VAL A 158 14.44 -14.79 12.77
CA VAL A 158 13.92 -13.72 11.90
C VAL A 158 12.98 -14.28 10.83
N GLU A 159 13.37 -15.37 10.17
CA GLU A 159 12.60 -16.04 9.11
C GLU A 159 11.18 -16.42 9.58
N LYS A 160 11.09 -17.08 10.74
CA LYS A 160 9.81 -17.45 11.37
C LYS A 160 8.92 -16.25 11.70
N ARG A 161 9.50 -15.07 11.95
CA ARG A 161 8.76 -13.84 12.30
C ARG A 161 8.43 -12.94 11.10
N LEU A 162 8.85 -13.31 9.89
CA LEU A 162 8.45 -12.59 8.66
C LEU A 162 6.92 -12.51 8.48
N GLY A 163 6.18 -13.54 8.91
CA GLY A 163 4.71 -13.54 8.91
C GLY A 163 4.13 -12.40 9.75
N TYR A 164 4.59 -12.23 11.00
CA TYR A 164 4.18 -11.14 11.88
C TYR A 164 4.42 -9.76 11.22
N LEU A 165 5.60 -9.55 10.65
CA LEU A 165 5.94 -8.29 9.97
C LEU A 165 5.02 -8.00 8.78
N LYS A 166 4.73 -9.01 7.96
CA LYS A 166 3.93 -8.87 6.74
C LYS A 166 2.43 -8.78 7.00
N GLU A 167 1.90 -9.60 7.90
CA GLU A 167 0.45 -9.75 8.11
C GLU A 167 -0.07 -8.73 9.12
N LYS A 168 0.69 -8.44 10.19
CA LYS A 168 0.24 -7.57 11.29
C LYS A 168 0.65 -6.12 11.14
N LEU A 169 1.89 -5.87 10.69
CA LEU A 169 2.45 -4.52 10.51
C LEU A 169 2.48 -4.08 9.03
N GLN A 170 2.07 -4.95 8.11
CA GLN A 170 2.01 -4.72 6.65
C GLN A 170 3.28 -4.12 6.04
N VAL A 171 4.45 -4.48 6.57
CA VAL A 171 5.72 -3.88 6.12
C VAL A 171 6.10 -4.37 4.72
N GLY A 172 6.66 -3.46 3.93
CA GLY A 172 7.18 -3.74 2.60
C GLY A 172 8.65 -4.16 2.60
N GLY A 173 9.43 -3.75 3.60
CA GLY A 173 10.84 -4.09 3.70
C GLY A 173 11.36 -4.27 5.12
N LEU A 174 12.44 -5.04 5.22
CA LEU A 174 13.15 -5.39 6.44
C LEU A 174 14.59 -4.89 6.34
N VAL A 175 14.96 -3.91 7.18
CA VAL A 175 16.35 -3.50 7.36
C VAL A 175 16.97 -4.43 8.40
N LEU A 176 17.73 -5.40 7.91
CA LEU A 176 18.34 -6.48 8.68
C LEU A 176 19.78 -6.13 9.05
N GLY A 177 20.09 -6.08 10.34
CA GLY A 177 21.48 -6.11 10.81
C GLY A 177 21.76 -5.30 12.08
N PRO A 178 23.04 -5.26 12.53
CA PRO A 178 24.22 -5.91 11.95
C PRO A 178 24.11 -7.43 11.77
N VAL A 179 24.72 -7.95 10.69
CA VAL A 179 24.85 -9.40 10.44
C VAL A 179 26.29 -9.91 10.56
N TYR A 180 27.27 -9.03 10.66
CA TYR A 180 28.70 -9.33 10.76
C TYR A 180 29.15 -9.40 12.23
N PRO A 181 30.28 -10.09 12.52
CA PRO A 181 30.89 -10.12 13.83
C PRO A 181 31.16 -8.71 14.39
N GLN A 182 31.07 -8.57 15.72
CA GLN A 182 31.45 -7.34 16.39
C GLN A 182 32.95 -7.02 16.16
N LYS A 183 33.26 -5.72 16.14
CA LYS A 183 34.60 -5.18 15.89
C LYS A 183 35.61 -5.70 16.92
N SER A 184 36.74 -6.24 16.46
CA SER A 184 37.87 -6.60 17.32
C SER A 184 38.64 -5.36 17.78
N PRO A 185 39.33 -5.38 18.94
CA PRO A 185 40.03 -4.20 19.47
C PRO A 185 41.11 -3.60 18.55
N GLU A 186 41.71 -4.44 17.70
CA GLU A 186 42.82 -4.08 16.81
C GLU A 186 42.35 -3.54 15.44
N ALA A 187 41.11 -3.85 15.04
CA ALA A 187 40.59 -3.44 13.74
C ALA A 187 40.11 -1.98 13.73
N LYS A 188 40.08 -1.34 12.56
CA LYS A 188 39.44 -0.02 12.37
C LYS A 188 37.92 -0.12 12.23
N ILE A 189 37.45 -1.13 11.49
CA ILE A 189 36.03 -1.48 11.30
C ILE A 189 35.83 -3.00 11.49
N PRO A 190 34.60 -3.49 11.79
CA PRO A 190 34.30 -4.92 11.79
C PRO A 190 34.45 -5.56 10.38
N PRO A 191 34.57 -6.89 10.28
CA PRO A 191 34.68 -7.60 9.00
C PRO A 191 33.33 -7.65 8.27
N LEU A 192 32.91 -6.53 7.67
CA LEU A 192 31.58 -6.34 7.06
C LEU A 192 31.19 -7.34 5.96
N LYS A 193 32.13 -8.13 5.41
CA LYS A 193 31.89 -9.19 4.40
C LYS A 193 31.52 -10.55 5.01
N GLU A 194 31.76 -10.72 6.30
CA GLU A 194 31.57 -11.97 7.02
C GLU A 194 30.20 -12.00 7.68
N LEU A 195 29.66 -13.20 7.85
CA LEU A 195 28.45 -13.44 8.63
C LEU A 195 28.87 -13.85 10.03
N ASP A 196 28.26 -13.28 11.07
CA ASP A 196 28.50 -13.68 12.45
C ASP A 196 28.03 -15.15 12.63
N PRO A 197 28.94 -16.08 12.96
CA PRO A 197 28.59 -17.50 13.09
C PRO A 197 27.61 -17.78 14.24
N THR A 198 27.40 -16.82 15.17
CA THR A 198 26.37 -16.91 16.22
C THR A 198 24.96 -16.62 15.71
N LEU A 199 24.81 -16.07 14.49
CA LEU A 199 23.51 -15.82 13.83
C LEU A 199 23.10 -16.93 12.86
N GLY A 200 24.02 -17.83 12.51
CA GLY A 200 23.79 -18.94 11.59
C GLY A 200 24.80 -19.00 10.45
N THR A 201 24.42 -19.67 9.36
CA THR A 201 25.24 -19.89 8.17
C THR A 201 24.79 -19.02 6.99
N ARG A 202 25.61 -18.94 5.93
CA ARG A 202 25.20 -18.29 4.68
C ARG A 202 23.97 -18.93 4.04
N GLN A 203 23.77 -20.24 4.21
CA GLN A 203 22.56 -20.92 3.72
C GLN A 203 21.31 -20.41 4.44
N ASP A 204 21.40 -20.16 5.75
CA ASP A 204 20.31 -19.61 6.54
C ASP A 204 20.01 -18.15 6.16
N PHE A 205 21.02 -17.37 5.76
CA PHE A 205 20.84 -16.03 5.19
C PHE A 205 20.13 -16.08 3.83
N SER A 206 20.57 -16.95 2.91
CA SER A 206 19.91 -17.10 1.60
C SER A 206 18.46 -17.61 1.74
N ALA A 207 18.20 -18.52 2.68
CA ALA A 207 16.85 -18.99 3.01
C ALA A 207 15.97 -17.86 3.55
N LEU A 208 16.47 -17.04 4.49
CA LEU A 208 15.77 -15.86 5.00
C LEU A 208 15.41 -14.87 3.89
N VAL A 209 16.34 -14.57 2.99
CA VAL A 209 16.11 -13.65 1.85
C VAL A 209 15.04 -14.20 0.91
N GLN A 210 15.08 -15.49 0.58
CA GLN A 210 14.07 -16.12 -0.27
C GLN A 210 12.69 -16.16 0.43
N ALA A 211 12.61 -16.54 1.72
CA ALA A 211 11.37 -16.56 2.48
C ALA A 211 10.74 -15.15 2.64
N ALA A 212 11.57 -14.11 2.76
CA ALA A 212 11.11 -12.72 2.77
C ALA A 212 10.49 -12.33 1.43
N LYS A 213 11.18 -12.65 0.33
CA LYS A 213 10.74 -12.42 -1.05
C LYS A 213 9.43 -13.16 -1.38
N ASP A 214 9.29 -14.41 -0.96
CA ASP A 214 8.06 -15.20 -1.13
C ASP A 214 6.86 -14.58 -0.37
N LYS A 215 7.13 -13.85 0.72
CA LYS A 215 6.14 -13.05 1.47
C LYS A 215 6.00 -11.60 0.96
N GLY A 216 6.68 -11.24 -0.12
CA GLY A 216 6.69 -9.89 -0.69
C GLY A 216 7.44 -8.83 0.14
N VAL A 217 8.23 -9.24 1.12
CA VAL A 217 9.07 -8.39 1.99
C VAL A 217 10.49 -8.32 1.41
N LYS A 218 11.00 -7.10 1.25
CA LYS A 218 12.32 -6.85 0.64
C LYS A 218 13.38 -6.70 1.72
N VAL A 219 14.53 -7.37 1.58
CA VAL A 219 15.62 -7.30 2.57
C VAL A 219 16.61 -6.20 2.20
N ILE A 220 16.82 -5.24 3.11
CA ILE A 220 17.88 -4.23 3.07
C ILE A 220 18.92 -4.62 4.13
N LEU A 221 20.21 -4.61 3.81
CA LEU A 221 21.25 -5.01 4.75
C LEU A 221 21.91 -3.80 5.45
N ASP A 222 21.91 -3.78 6.78
CA ASP A 222 22.63 -2.76 7.57
C ASP A 222 24.13 -3.10 7.63
N LEU A 223 24.96 -2.24 7.02
CA LEU A 223 26.42 -2.37 6.94
C LEU A 223 27.17 -1.31 7.78
N THR A 224 26.48 -0.68 8.73
CA THR A 224 27.01 0.43 9.54
C THR A 224 28.13 -0.02 10.50
N PRO A 225 29.39 0.45 10.36
CA PRO A 225 30.52 -0.10 11.14
C PRO A 225 30.39 -0.06 12.67
N ASN A 226 29.69 0.93 13.23
CA ASN A 226 29.46 1.08 14.67
C ASN A 226 28.08 1.72 14.94
N PRO A 227 26.97 0.97 14.82
CA PRO A 227 25.61 1.56 14.79
C PRO A 227 25.14 2.12 16.14
N ALA A 228 25.68 1.59 17.25
CA ALA A 228 25.46 2.08 18.60
C ALA A 228 26.41 3.23 18.99
N GLY A 229 27.40 3.53 18.14
CA GLY A 229 28.39 4.57 18.36
C GLY A 229 27.86 5.98 18.13
N ASN A 230 28.56 6.94 18.73
CA ASN A 230 28.51 8.35 18.36
C ASN A 230 29.91 8.93 18.67
N PRO A 231 30.75 9.22 17.67
CA PRO A 231 30.51 9.09 16.23
C PRO A 231 30.33 7.63 15.75
N VAL A 232 29.66 7.46 14.60
CA VAL A 232 29.41 6.18 13.93
C VAL A 232 30.66 5.74 13.14
N TRP A 233 31.34 6.67 12.48
CA TRP A 233 32.53 6.42 11.68
C TRP A 233 33.79 7.00 12.35
N GLY A 234 33.69 8.22 12.88
CA GLY A 234 34.80 8.93 13.50
C GLY A 234 35.97 9.09 12.52
N ASP A 235 37.18 8.72 12.94
CA ASP A 235 38.35 8.77 12.07
C ASP A 235 38.30 7.77 10.90
N ALA A 236 37.45 6.74 10.98
CA ALA A 236 37.28 5.76 9.91
C ALA A 236 36.65 6.36 8.64
N ALA A 237 35.90 7.48 8.75
CA ALA A 237 35.35 8.21 7.60
C ALA A 237 36.42 8.91 6.74
N LYS A 238 37.61 9.16 7.30
CA LYS A 238 38.73 9.85 6.62
C LYS A 238 39.70 8.85 5.96
N ASP A 239 39.55 7.57 6.25
CA ASP A 239 40.46 6.52 5.82
C ASP A 239 39.98 5.88 4.51
N SER A 240 40.63 6.23 3.40
CA SER A 240 40.31 5.70 2.08
C SER A 240 40.38 4.18 1.99
N GLU A 241 41.21 3.51 2.79
CA GLU A 241 41.27 2.04 2.83
C GLU A 241 40.00 1.46 3.44
N VAL A 242 39.52 2.06 4.55
CA VAL A 242 38.25 1.68 5.19
C VAL A 242 37.08 1.88 4.23
N LEU A 243 37.01 3.02 3.54
CA LEU A 243 35.93 3.30 2.59
C LEU A 243 35.93 2.31 1.42
N GLN A 244 37.09 1.90 0.92
CA GLN A 244 37.22 0.83 -0.07
C GLN A 244 36.81 -0.55 0.49
N GLN A 245 37.14 -0.86 1.74
CA GLN A 245 36.70 -2.10 2.40
C GLN A 245 35.16 -2.16 2.51
N VAL A 246 34.51 -1.04 2.88
CA VAL A 246 33.03 -0.92 2.89
C VAL A 246 32.47 -1.08 1.48
N GLN A 247 32.98 -0.35 0.48
CA GLN A 247 32.50 -0.46 -0.90
C GLN A 247 32.63 -1.90 -1.44
N ALA A 248 33.70 -2.60 -1.08
CA ALA A 248 33.89 -4.00 -1.42
C ALA A 248 32.98 -4.95 -0.62
N ALA A 249 32.52 -4.57 0.57
CA ALA A 249 31.49 -5.29 1.32
C ALA A 249 30.09 -5.07 0.71
N MET A 250 29.75 -3.84 0.32
CA MET A 250 28.54 -3.54 -0.46
C MET A 250 28.51 -4.38 -1.74
N SER A 251 29.58 -4.34 -2.54
CA SER A 251 29.74 -5.12 -3.78
C SER A 251 29.77 -6.64 -3.58
N HIS A 252 29.95 -7.11 -2.34
CA HIS A 252 29.89 -8.52 -1.99
C HIS A 252 28.44 -8.91 -1.67
N TRP A 253 27.77 -8.17 -0.79
CA TRP A 253 26.38 -8.46 -0.41
C TRP A 253 25.36 -8.17 -1.50
N LEU A 254 25.62 -7.20 -2.39
CA LEU A 254 24.78 -6.95 -3.57
C LEU A 254 24.82 -8.13 -4.58
N LYS A 255 25.76 -9.08 -4.48
CA LYS A 255 25.70 -10.30 -5.30
C LYS A 255 24.62 -11.28 -4.81
N GLU A 256 24.22 -11.16 -3.55
CA GLU A 256 23.03 -11.81 -3.02
C GLU A 256 21.77 -11.02 -3.46
N ASP A 257 20.59 -11.66 -3.44
CA ASP A 257 19.32 -11.08 -3.90
C ASP A 257 18.69 -10.09 -2.88
N ILE A 258 19.52 -9.26 -2.24
CA ILE A 258 19.08 -8.18 -1.35
C ILE A 258 18.61 -6.96 -2.15
N ALA A 259 17.57 -6.29 -1.65
CA ALA A 259 16.96 -5.13 -2.29
C ALA A 259 17.58 -3.79 -1.87
N GLY A 260 18.62 -3.78 -1.05
CA GLY A 260 19.30 -2.53 -0.70
C GLY A 260 20.31 -2.64 0.42
N ILE A 261 20.95 -1.51 0.71
CA ILE A 261 21.93 -1.35 1.79
C ILE A 261 21.54 -0.16 2.66
N PHE A 262 21.70 -0.31 3.97
CA PHE A 262 21.55 0.75 4.96
C PHE A 262 22.93 1.09 5.55
N LEU A 263 23.23 2.39 5.66
CA LEU A 263 24.43 2.92 6.30
C LEU A 263 24.07 4.14 7.16
N ASP A 264 24.31 4.08 8.48
CA ASP A 264 24.08 5.18 9.42
C ASP A 264 25.24 6.20 9.43
N GLY A 265 25.01 7.37 10.03
CA GLY A 265 26.00 8.44 10.19
C GLY A 265 26.56 9.00 8.88
N ILE A 266 25.74 9.10 7.81
CA ILE A 266 26.23 9.54 6.49
C ILE A 266 26.83 10.96 6.51
N GLU A 267 26.43 11.81 7.45
CA GLU A 267 26.97 13.16 7.66
C GLU A 267 28.45 13.19 8.10
N GLU A 268 29.00 12.04 8.52
CA GLU A 268 30.43 11.91 8.82
C GLU A 268 31.25 11.61 7.55
N LEU A 269 30.60 11.19 6.46
CA LEU A 269 31.23 10.75 5.21
C LEU A 269 31.31 11.88 4.16
N PRO A 270 32.28 11.83 3.22
CA PRO A 270 32.30 12.77 2.09
C PRO A 270 31.17 12.50 1.08
N ASP A 271 30.45 13.54 0.65
CA ASP A 271 29.34 13.48 -0.33
C ASP A 271 29.65 12.63 -1.57
N LEU A 272 30.87 12.78 -2.12
CA LEU A 272 31.32 12.04 -3.30
C LEU A 272 31.32 10.52 -3.08
N VAL A 273 31.63 10.07 -1.87
CA VAL A 273 31.65 8.64 -1.50
C VAL A 273 30.23 8.10 -1.41
N VAL A 274 29.32 8.87 -0.80
CA VAL A 274 27.89 8.50 -0.71
C VAL A 274 27.26 8.44 -2.11
N ALA A 275 27.59 9.38 -3.00
CA ALA A 275 27.15 9.36 -4.40
C ALA A 275 27.71 8.17 -5.20
N GLN A 276 28.98 7.80 -4.98
CA GLN A 276 29.58 6.60 -5.58
C GLN A 276 28.90 5.31 -5.09
N TRP A 277 28.57 5.23 -3.79
CA TRP A 277 27.89 4.09 -3.19
C TRP A 277 26.43 3.97 -3.64
N ARG A 278 25.74 5.10 -3.86
CA ARG A 278 24.44 5.13 -4.54
C ARG A 278 24.53 4.53 -5.94
N ASN A 279 25.45 5.05 -6.75
CA ASN A 279 25.62 4.61 -8.14
C ASN A 279 25.97 3.11 -8.22
N LEU A 280 26.83 2.63 -7.32
CA LEU A 280 27.13 1.19 -7.17
C LEU A 280 25.88 0.35 -6.85
N THR A 281 24.98 0.88 -6.02
CA THR A 281 23.74 0.18 -5.62
C THR A 281 22.72 0.16 -6.76
N GLU A 282 22.57 1.27 -7.49
CA GLU A 282 21.65 1.39 -8.65
C GLU A 282 22.13 0.58 -9.87
N GLN A 283 23.44 0.54 -10.13
CA GLN A 283 23.99 -0.14 -11.32
C GLN A 283 24.09 -1.67 -11.20
N GLN A 284 24.04 -2.25 -10.00
CA GLN A 284 24.14 -3.70 -9.84
C GLN A 284 22.76 -4.37 -9.96
N PRO A 285 22.49 -5.14 -11.04
CA PRO A 285 21.19 -5.78 -11.21
C PRO A 285 20.93 -6.79 -10.08
N SER A 286 19.71 -6.83 -9.58
CA SER A 286 19.26 -7.92 -8.69
C SER A 286 19.03 -9.21 -9.50
N PRO A 287 19.39 -10.39 -8.96
CA PRO A 287 18.99 -11.68 -9.53
C PRO A 287 17.48 -11.83 -9.78
N SER A 288 16.63 -11.17 -9.00
CA SER A 288 15.17 -11.10 -9.19
C SER A 288 14.66 -9.88 -9.94
N GLY A 289 15.55 -8.96 -10.35
CA GLY A 289 15.16 -7.70 -10.97
C GLY A 289 14.49 -6.71 -10.03
N VAL A 290 14.62 -6.84 -8.70
CA VAL A 290 14.11 -5.83 -7.76
C VAL A 290 14.96 -4.57 -7.77
N ASP A 291 14.33 -3.40 -7.84
CA ASP A 291 14.99 -2.10 -7.72
C ASP A 291 15.71 -2.00 -6.38
N ARG A 292 16.96 -1.53 -6.39
CA ARG A 292 17.80 -1.43 -5.20
C ARG A 292 17.84 -0.04 -4.60
N VAL A 293 17.91 0.03 -3.27
CA VAL A 293 17.96 1.28 -2.50
C VAL A 293 19.21 1.38 -1.63
N LEU A 294 19.86 2.55 -1.62
CA LEU A 294 20.78 2.99 -0.58
C LEU A 294 20.01 3.87 0.41
N VAL A 295 19.82 3.36 1.62
CA VAL A 295 19.20 4.10 2.73
C VAL A 295 20.29 4.70 3.59
N GLY A 296 20.33 6.03 3.67
CA GLY A 296 21.25 6.76 4.54
C GLY A 296 20.61 7.05 5.89
N GLY A 297 21.20 6.56 6.97
CA GLY A 297 20.88 7.01 8.32
C GLY A 297 21.67 8.27 8.68
N THR A 298 21.04 9.21 9.38
CA THR A 298 21.70 10.41 9.90
C THR A 298 21.27 10.70 11.34
N ARG A 299 22.18 11.32 12.11
CA ARG A 299 21.93 11.80 13.47
C ARG A 299 21.60 13.30 13.50
N LEU A 300 21.52 13.95 12.34
CA LEU A 300 21.04 15.32 12.19
C LEU A 300 19.51 15.39 12.35
N GLN A 301 19.03 16.40 13.08
CA GLN A 301 17.60 16.70 13.24
C GLN A 301 16.98 17.36 12.01
N ASP A 302 17.79 18.00 11.17
CA ASP A 302 17.38 18.77 10.00
C ASP A 302 17.73 18.00 8.71
N PRO A 303 16.76 17.50 7.91
CA PRO A 303 17.07 16.69 6.73
C PRO A 303 17.81 17.47 5.64
N TRP A 304 17.58 18.77 5.50
CA TRP A 304 18.28 19.65 4.55
C TRP A 304 19.75 19.94 4.90
N ARG A 305 20.24 19.46 6.05
CA ARG A 305 21.66 19.54 6.44
C ARG A 305 22.41 18.23 6.22
N ALA A 306 21.72 17.14 5.92
CA ALA A 306 22.36 15.87 5.57
C ALA A 306 22.99 15.97 4.17
N PRO A 307 24.11 15.26 3.92
CA PRO A 307 24.75 15.26 2.61
C PRO A 307 23.82 14.65 1.55
N GLY A 308 23.82 15.26 0.37
CA GLY A 308 23.10 14.75 -0.79
C GLY A 308 23.69 13.42 -1.25
N GLY A 309 22.84 12.45 -1.59
CA GLY A 309 23.33 11.11 -1.93
C GLY A 309 22.22 10.05 -1.96
N PRO A 310 21.81 9.50 -0.81
CA PRO A 310 20.93 8.34 -0.73
C PRO A 310 19.56 8.60 -1.38
N GLN A 311 18.86 7.54 -1.82
CA GLN A 311 17.47 7.68 -2.31
C GLN A 311 16.47 7.81 -1.17
N LEU A 312 16.80 7.28 0.01
CA LEU A 312 15.99 7.39 1.23
C LEU A 312 16.87 7.82 2.41
N LEU A 313 16.49 8.92 3.06
CA LEU A 313 17.18 9.45 4.24
C LEU A 313 16.35 9.17 5.51
N LEU A 314 16.96 8.58 6.53
CA LEU A 314 16.34 8.24 7.81
C LEU A 314 17.05 8.97 8.96
N GLY A 315 16.31 9.62 9.86
CA GLY A 315 16.91 10.30 11.00
C GLY A 315 15.88 10.77 12.04
N PRO A 316 16.32 11.48 13.09
CA PRO A 316 15.48 11.99 14.18
C PRO A 316 14.58 13.19 13.77
N PHE A 317 14.01 13.18 12.57
CA PHE A 317 13.25 14.31 12.00
C PHE A 317 11.93 14.61 12.71
N LEU A 318 11.43 13.70 13.55
CA LEU A 318 10.27 13.93 14.42
C LEU A 318 10.64 14.61 15.75
N GLN A 319 11.91 14.62 16.13
CA GLN A 319 12.38 15.19 17.40
C GLN A 319 12.23 16.74 17.47
N PRO A 320 12.44 17.51 16.39
CA PRO A 320 12.14 18.95 16.37
C PRO A 320 10.65 19.31 16.56
N LEU A 321 9.74 18.34 16.45
CA LEU A 321 8.30 18.54 16.65
C LEU A 321 7.88 18.37 18.11
N GLU A 322 8.80 17.97 18.99
CA GLU A 322 8.57 17.97 20.44
C GLU A 322 8.72 19.41 20.99
N PRO A 323 7.81 19.86 21.87
CA PRO A 323 7.83 21.22 22.38
C PRO A 323 9.03 21.43 23.31
N LYS A 324 9.93 22.34 22.94
CA LYS A 324 11.12 22.71 23.73
C LYS A 324 10.75 23.72 24.84
N GLY A 325 9.82 23.32 25.70
CA GLY A 325 9.21 24.15 26.73
C GLY A 325 7.88 24.78 26.31
N ASP A 326 7.33 25.66 27.14
CA ASP A 326 5.94 26.14 27.03
C ASP A 326 5.69 27.18 25.93
N ALA A 327 6.73 27.70 25.26
CA ALA A 327 6.65 28.89 24.41
C ALA A 327 7.00 28.69 22.93
N GLU A 328 7.71 27.62 22.54
CA GLU A 328 8.01 27.33 21.13
C GLU A 328 6.92 26.45 20.51
N ALA A 329 6.16 27.01 19.55
CA ALA A 329 5.17 26.25 18.79
C ALA A 329 5.87 25.36 17.75
N PRO A 330 5.74 24.02 17.81
CA PRO A 330 6.42 23.10 16.89
C PRO A 330 5.89 23.18 15.44
N GLU A 331 4.81 23.93 15.20
CA GLU A 331 4.24 24.18 13.88
C GLU A 331 5.26 24.77 12.88
N GLY A 332 6.20 25.62 13.34
CA GLY A 332 7.24 26.17 12.47
C GLY A 332 8.21 25.10 11.93
N ALA A 333 8.60 24.15 12.78
CA ALA A 333 9.45 23.02 12.37
C ALA A 333 8.69 22.08 11.42
N LEU A 334 7.41 21.81 11.69
CA LEU A 334 6.53 21.04 10.81
C LEU A 334 6.41 21.68 9.42
N ARG A 335 6.16 22.99 9.34
CA ARG A 335 6.10 23.74 8.07
C ARG A 335 7.41 23.62 7.28
N ASN A 336 8.57 23.74 7.94
CA ASN A 336 9.87 23.59 7.28
C ASN A 336 10.09 22.18 6.71
N LEU A 337 9.69 21.14 7.44
CA LEU A 337 9.76 19.75 6.96
C LEU A 337 8.84 19.51 5.76
N LEU A 338 7.60 20.00 5.81
CA LEU A 338 6.65 19.86 4.69
C LEU A 338 7.11 20.64 3.44
N ASN A 339 7.67 21.84 3.62
CA ASN A 339 8.26 22.62 2.54
C ASN A 339 9.49 21.93 1.92
N PHE A 340 10.29 21.22 2.71
CA PHE A 340 11.40 20.42 2.18
C PHE A 340 10.89 19.25 1.32
N LEU A 341 9.85 18.54 1.78
CA LEU A 341 9.23 17.43 1.04
C LEU A 341 8.58 17.87 -0.28
N SER A 342 8.00 19.07 -0.34
CA SER A 342 7.39 19.59 -1.56
C SER A 342 8.39 20.20 -2.55
N SER A 343 9.57 20.64 -2.07
CA SER A 343 10.59 21.28 -2.92
C SER A 343 11.71 20.34 -3.38
N ASN A 344 12.04 19.27 -2.61
CA ASN A 344 13.10 18.33 -2.96
C ASN A 344 12.56 16.95 -3.33
N SER A 345 12.43 16.69 -4.63
CA SER A 345 11.96 15.41 -5.17
C SER A 345 13.03 14.31 -5.28
N SER A 346 14.30 14.61 -4.97
CA SER A 346 15.44 13.72 -5.27
C SER A 346 15.82 12.73 -4.16
N VAL A 347 15.33 12.95 -2.94
CA VAL A 347 15.60 12.15 -1.74
C VAL A 347 14.30 11.96 -0.97
N GLY A 348 13.84 10.72 -0.81
CA GLY A 348 12.72 10.40 0.05
C GLY A 348 13.10 10.51 1.53
N LEU A 349 12.16 10.86 2.40
CA LEU A 349 12.35 10.80 3.86
C LEU A 349 11.75 9.53 4.45
N GLY A 350 12.49 8.95 5.40
CA GLY A 350 12.05 7.91 6.32
C GLY A 350 11.75 8.51 7.69
N TRP A 351 10.55 8.26 8.21
CA TRP A 351 10.11 8.74 9.53
C TRP A 351 10.30 7.64 10.56
N SER A 352 10.94 7.95 11.69
CA SER A 352 11.04 7.03 12.82
C SER A 352 10.99 7.73 14.17
N VAL A 353 10.52 7.01 15.18
CA VAL A 353 10.53 7.44 16.59
C VAL A 353 11.85 7.11 17.30
N GLY A 354 12.75 6.37 16.64
CA GLY A 354 14.04 5.99 17.18
C GLY A 354 14.89 5.15 16.23
N SER A 355 15.96 4.59 16.78
CA SER A 355 16.74 3.52 16.16
C SER A 355 16.73 2.29 17.09
N PRO A 356 17.21 1.12 16.64
CA PRO A 356 17.36 -0.04 17.51
C PRO A 356 18.19 0.22 18.79
N TRP A 357 19.07 1.24 18.78
CA TRP A 357 20.02 1.55 19.87
C TRP A 357 19.70 2.82 20.66
N GLU A 358 18.76 3.65 20.20
CA GLU A 358 18.53 4.99 20.75
C GLU A 358 17.06 5.42 20.54
N THR A 359 16.39 5.87 21.61
CA THR A 359 15.06 6.50 21.51
C THR A 359 15.24 7.97 21.19
N TRP A 360 14.53 8.49 20.18
CA TRP A 360 14.57 9.92 19.82
C TRP A 360 13.34 10.70 20.28
N VAL A 361 12.25 9.99 20.61
CA VAL A 361 10.95 10.54 21.02
C VAL A 361 10.67 10.34 22.51
N SER A 362 10.08 11.36 23.14
CA SER A 362 9.63 11.33 24.53
C SER A 362 8.52 10.28 24.76
N PRO A 363 8.55 9.46 25.83
CA PRO A 363 7.57 8.38 26.05
C PRO A 363 6.11 8.83 26.02
N ASN A 364 5.80 9.99 26.64
CA ASN A 364 4.45 10.57 26.66
C ASN A 364 3.94 10.93 25.25
N LEU A 365 4.84 11.19 24.30
CA LEU A 365 4.52 11.59 22.93
C LEU A 365 4.52 10.40 21.96
N ARG A 366 4.87 9.18 22.41
CA ARG A 366 5.10 8.01 21.54
C ARG A 366 3.90 7.70 20.64
N LEU A 367 2.69 7.64 21.21
CA LEU A 367 1.48 7.33 20.44
C LEU A 367 1.15 8.40 19.39
N GLN A 368 1.26 9.69 19.72
CA GLN A 368 1.02 10.75 18.74
C GLN A 368 2.13 10.83 17.67
N GLN A 369 3.37 10.49 18.00
CA GLN A 369 4.49 10.47 17.06
C GLN A 369 4.42 9.24 16.14
N LEU A 370 3.93 8.09 16.62
CA LEU A 370 3.58 6.94 15.78
C LEU A 370 2.41 7.31 14.84
N LEU A 371 1.37 8.00 15.32
CA LEU A 371 0.29 8.50 14.47
C LEU A 371 0.81 9.42 13.36
N LEU A 372 1.73 10.33 13.69
CA LEU A 372 2.36 11.25 12.75
C LEU A 372 3.27 10.51 11.73
N LEU A 373 4.06 9.53 12.19
CA LEU A 373 4.94 8.69 11.37
C LEU A 373 4.17 7.99 10.23
N TRP A 374 2.98 7.47 10.51
CA TRP A 374 2.11 6.88 9.48
C TRP A 374 1.34 7.93 8.66
N GLY A 375 1.07 9.11 9.24
CA GLY A 375 0.30 10.19 8.62
C GLY A 375 1.08 11.17 7.76
N LEU A 376 2.41 11.19 7.81
CA LEU A 376 3.27 12.04 6.96
C LEU A 376 3.56 11.40 5.57
N PRO A 377 3.85 12.20 4.53
CA PRO A 377 4.29 11.67 3.24
C PRO A 377 5.75 11.23 3.32
N GLY A 378 6.13 10.21 2.55
CA GLY A 378 7.40 9.49 2.73
C GLY A 378 7.20 8.18 3.50
N THR A 379 8.31 7.57 3.92
CA THR A 379 8.37 6.16 4.33
C THR A 379 8.23 6.00 5.84
N PRO A 380 7.20 5.30 6.37
CA PRO A 380 7.16 4.97 7.79
C PRO A 380 8.20 3.89 8.11
N VAL A 381 9.08 4.13 9.08
CA VAL A 381 10.16 3.22 9.49
C VAL A 381 10.06 2.92 11.00
N LEU A 382 9.68 1.69 11.33
CA LEU A 382 9.67 1.20 12.72
C LEU A 382 11.01 0.53 13.05
N SER A 383 11.50 0.66 14.28
CA SER A 383 12.58 -0.18 14.81
C SER A 383 12.01 -1.23 15.76
N TYR A 384 12.71 -2.37 15.91
CA TYR A 384 12.17 -3.50 16.67
C TYR A 384 11.67 -3.11 18.07
N GLY A 385 10.42 -3.46 18.41
CA GLY A 385 9.81 -3.12 19.69
C GLY A 385 9.27 -1.68 19.81
N ASP A 386 9.34 -0.84 18.77
CA ASP A 386 8.68 0.48 18.78
C ASP A 386 7.16 0.36 18.89
N GLU A 387 6.59 -0.69 18.30
CA GLU A 387 5.20 -1.11 18.35
C GLU A 387 4.79 -1.77 19.69
N LEU A 388 5.75 -2.00 20.61
CA LEU A 388 5.52 -2.63 21.92
C LEU A 388 5.85 -1.68 23.09
N GLY A 389 6.20 -0.43 22.82
CA GLY A 389 6.67 0.48 23.85
C GLY A 389 8.06 0.13 24.40
N LEU A 390 8.81 -0.79 23.78
CA LEU A 390 10.04 -1.36 24.34
C LEU A 390 11.08 -0.26 24.66
N PRO A 391 11.64 -0.23 25.89
CA PRO A 391 12.67 0.74 26.24
C PRO A 391 14.01 0.36 25.60
N ARG A 392 14.73 1.35 25.09
CA ARG A 392 16.10 1.19 24.58
C ARG A 392 17.07 1.15 25.77
N PRO A 393 18.08 0.26 25.77
CA PRO A 393 19.05 0.20 26.85
C PRO A 393 19.99 1.42 26.79
N PRO A 394 20.70 1.75 27.89
CA PRO A 394 21.79 2.74 27.87
C PRO A 394 22.86 2.39 26.82
N LYS A 395 23.55 3.42 26.31
CA LYS A 395 24.63 3.25 25.31
C LYS A 395 25.65 2.19 25.77
N ASN A 396 26.09 1.38 24.82
CA ASN A 396 27.03 0.25 24.99
C ASN A 396 26.51 -0.97 25.77
N GLN A 397 25.21 -1.07 26.08
CA GLN A 397 24.61 -2.31 26.60
C GLN A 397 24.03 -3.18 25.48
N GLN A 398 23.92 -4.48 25.74
CA GLN A 398 23.31 -5.42 24.80
C GLN A 398 21.82 -5.10 24.59
N LEU A 399 21.39 -5.16 23.34
CA LEU A 399 19.98 -4.97 22.96
C LEU A 399 19.08 -6.02 23.66
N PRO A 400 17.98 -5.61 24.33
CA PRO A 400 17.04 -6.54 24.93
C PRO A 400 16.37 -7.39 23.84
N PRO A 401 16.12 -8.69 24.08
CA PRO A 401 15.41 -9.54 23.16
C PRO A 401 13.93 -9.12 23.04
N MET A 402 13.36 -9.28 21.86
CA MET A 402 11.94 -9.05 21.62
C MET A 402 11.10 -10.12 22.35
N PRO A 403 10.06 -9.74 23.12
CA PRO A 403 9.35 -10.67 23.99
C PRO A 403 8.31 -11.51 23.22
N TRP A 404 8.75 -12.33 22.27
CA TRP A 404 7.84 -13.13 21.43
C TRP A 404 6.89 -14.02 22.23
N GLU A 405 7.33 -14.55 23.36
CA GLU A 405 6.49 -15.38 24.23
C GLU A 405 5.22 -14.66 24.68
N SER A 406 5.26 -13.34 24.93
CA SER A 406 4.07 -12.56 25.31
C SER A 406 3.25 -12.09 24.11
N ILE A 407 3.88 -11.94 22.93
CA ILE A 407 3.22 -11.55 21.67
C ILE A 407 2.42 -12.73 21.09
N GLU A 408 2.96 -13.94 21.22
CA GLU A 408 2.43 -15.19 20.64
C GLU A 408 1.67 -16.05 21.66
N ALA A 409 1.68 -15.66 22.94
CA ALA A 409 0.82 -16.28 23.95
C ALA A 409 -0.65 -16.28 23.50
N PRO A 410 -1.36 -17.42 23.58
CA PRO A 410 -2.77 -17.47 23.25
C PRO A 410 -3.56 -16.59 24.24
N LYS A 411 -4.16 -15.52 23.71
CA LYS A 411 -4.89 -14.56 24.54
C LYS A 411 -6.17 -15.19 25.08
N PRO A 412 -6.50 -14.99 26.37
CA PRO A 412 -7.76 -15.48 26.92
C PRO A 412 -8.93 -14.83 26.17
N ALA A 413 -9.90 -15.66 25.77
CA ALA A 413 -11.05 -15.22 24.99
C ALA A 413 -11.80 -14.09 25.69
N GLY A 414 -11.77 -12.89 25.10
CA GLY A 414 -12.63 -11.77 25.47
C GLY A 414 -12.02 -10.65 26.32
N ASN A 415 -10.72 -10.65 26.69
CA ASN A 415 -10.15 -9.50 27.44
C ASN A 415 -8.64 -9.22 27.29
N GLY A 416 -7.92 -9.90 26.39
CA GLY A 416 -6.51 -9.57 26.11
C GLY A 416 -6.36 -8.41 25.12
N SER A 417 -6.55 -7.16 25.57
CA SER A 417 -6.28 -5.97 24.74
C SER A 417 -4.82 -5.96 24.27
N GLU A 418 -4.57 -5.49 23.04
CA GLU A 418 -3.19 -5.31 22.56
C GLU A 418 -2.51 -4.11 23.23
N PRO A 419 -1.17 -4.06 23.24
CA PRO A 419 -0.46 -2.82 23.50
C PRO A 419 -1.03 -1.72 22.59
N PRO A 420 -1.33 -0.53 23.11
CA PRO A 420 -1.97 0.52 22.31
C PRO A 420 -1.09 0.97 21.13
N GLU A 421 0.24 0.87 21.26
CA GLU A 421 1.19 1.08 20.17
C GLU A 421 1.05 0.04 19.04
N LEU A 422 0.71 -1.21 19.37
CA LEU A 422 0.55 -2.30 18.40
C LEU A 422 -0.79 -2.21 17.67
N GLU A 423 -1.88 -1.92 18.40
CA GLU A 423 -3.19 -1.63 17.80
C GLU A 423 -3.09 -0.43 16.84
N LEU A 424 -2.42 0.64 17.28
CA LEU A 424 -2.14 1.84 16.49
C LEU A 424 -1.36 1.52 15.22
N CYS A 425 -0.22 0.83 15.32
CA CYS A 425 0.60 0.52 14.14
C CYS A 425 -0.14 -0.39 13.16
N ALA A 426 -0.84 -1.43 13.62
CA ALA A 426 -1.59 -2.33 12.75
C ALA A 426 -2.77 -1.62 12.05
N ALA A 427 -3.54 -0.81 12.79
CA ALA A 427 -4.66 -0.06 12.23
C ALA A 427 -4.20 0.98 11.19
N LEU A 428 -3.14 1.73 11.48
CA LEU A 428 -2.62 2.76 10.57
C LEU A 428 -1.87 2.18 9.36
N ALA A 429 -1.16 1.06 9.52
CA ALA A 429 -0.56 0.35 8.40
C ALA A 429 -1.64 -0.12 7.41
N SER A 430 -2.71 -0.74 7.92
CA SER A 430 -3.85 -1.17 7.11
C SER A 430 -4.58 0.01 6.46
N LEU A 431 -4.84 1.09 7.20
CA LEU A 431 -5.49 2.28 6.65
C LEU A 431 -4.65 2.91 5.53
N ARG A 432 -3.33 3.08 5.74
CA ARG A 432 -2.42 3.66 4.74
C ARG A 432 -2.29 2.80 3.49
N ALA A 433 -2.37 1.47 3.60
CA ALA A 433 -2.30 0.57 2.45
C ALA A 433 -3.51 0.71 1.49
N HIS A 434 -4.68 1.08 2.02
CA HIS A 434 -5.91 1.24 1.23
C HIS A 434 -6.14 2.71 0.78
N GLU A 435 -5.71 3.69 1.59
CA GLU A 435 -6.03 5.10 1.39
C GLU A 435 -4.97 5.86 0.59
N ARG A 436 -5.29 6.19 -0.68
CA ARG A 436 -4.40 6.92 -1.59
C ARG A 436 -3.93 8.27 -1.04
N SER A 437 -4.77 8.98 -0.28
CA SER A 437 -4.39 10.24 0.38
C SER A 437 -3.33 10.07 1.47
N LEU A 438 -3.26 8.91 2.14
CA LEU A 438 -2.21 8.63 3.12
C LEU A 438 -0.96 8.04 2.46
N LEU A 439 -1.12 7.24 1.41
CA LEU A 439 -0.03 6.60 0.67
C LEU A 439 0.75 7.57 -0.22
N LEU A 440 0.04 8.31 -1.09
CA LEU A 440 0.59 9.16 -2.15
C LEU A 440 0.31 10.65 -1.93
N GLY A 441 -0.66 10.98 -1.08
CA GLY A 441 -1.17 12.34 -0.93
C GLY A 441 -0.15 13.36 -0.47
N GLU A 442 -0.28 14.59 -0.95
CA GLU A 442 0.42 15.76 -0.44
C GLU A 442 0.13 15.97 1.06
N ALA A 443 0.96 16.75 1.73
CA ALA A 443 0.75 17.13 3.12
C ALA A 443 0.96 18.62 3.33
N TRP A 444 -0.03 19.26 3.94
CA TRP A 444 -0.08 20.71 4.16
C TRP A 444 -0.29 21.00 5.64
N ALA A 445 0.49 21.93 6.20
CA ALA A 445 0.25 22.44 7.56
C ALA A 445 -1.04 23.28 7.57
N VAL A 446 -1.83 23.18 8.63
CA VAL A 446 -3.09 23.92 8.78
C VAL A 446 -3.11 24.60 10.14
N ALA A 447 -3.56 25.86 10.18
CA ALA A 447 -3.61 26.64 11.42
C ALA A 447 -4.64 26.04 12.39
N ALA A 448 -4.15 25.60 13.56
CA ALA A 448 -4.92 24.87 14.57
C ALA A 448 -4.70 25.41 16.00
N GLY A 449 -4.49 26.72 16.13
CA GLY A 449 -4.30 27.38 17.42
C GLY A 449 -2.97 26.99 18.07
N SER A 450 -3.03 26.16 19.11
CA SER A 450 -1.85 25.58 19.79
C SER A 450 -1.65 24.09 19.48
N ALA A 451 -2.52 23.48 18.66
CA ALA A 451 -2.29 22.15 18.12
C ALA A 451 -1.44 22.22 16.85
N MET A 452 -0.74 21.13 16.54
CA MET A 452 -0.25 20.90 15.18
C MET A 452 -1.35 20.25 14.36
N ALA A 453 -1.56 20.69 13.11
CA ALA A 453 -2.45 20.00 12.19
C ALA A 453 -1.83 19.82 10.80
N VAL A 454 -2.04 18.63 10.22
CA VAL A 454 -1.58 18.25 8.88
C VAL A 454 -2.76 17.73 8.07
N LEU A 455 -3.04 18.36 6.93
CA LEU A 455 -4.00 17.91 5.94
C LEU A 455 -3.31 17.05 4.88
N ARG A 456 -3.77 15.80 4.73
CA ARG A 456 -3.38 14.86 3.67
C ARG A 456 -4.48 14.77 2.60
N ARG A 457 -4.09 14.82 1.33
CA ARG A 457 -5.02 14.84 0.18
C ARG A 457 -4.43 14.17 -1.06
N TRP A 458 -5.26 13.48 -1.83
CA TRP A 458 -4.91 12.97 -3.16
C TRP A 458 -6.12 12.99 -4.10
N ASP A 459 -6.06 13.83 -5.14
CA ASP A 459 -7.08 13.91 -6.20
C ASP A 459 -8.53 13.96 -5.63
N GLN A 460 -9.40 13.05 -6.06
CA GLN A 460 -10.80 12.91 -5.61
C GLN A 460 -10.98 11.94 -4.41
N SER A 461 -9.90 11.53 -3.75
CA SER A 461 -9.93 10.54 -2.65
C SER A 461 -10.39 11.15 -1.32
N GLU A 462 -10.74 10.31 -0.33
CA GLU A 462 -11.01 10.78 1.04
C GLU A 462 -9.81 11.57 1.57
N ARG A 463 -10.08 12.70 2.24
CA ARG A 463 -9.06 13.59 2.80
C ARG A 463 -8.90 13.31 4.29
N PHE A 464 -7.68 13.42 4.78
CA PHE A 464 -7.37 13.14 6.18
C PHE A 464 -6.77 14.36 6.86
N LEU A 465 -7.22 14.67 8.07
CA LEU A 465 -6.68 15.73 8.90
C LEU A 465 -6.15 15.11 10.19
N LEU A 466 -4.82 15.15 10.34
CA LEU A 466 -4.17 14.84 11.62
C LEU A 466 -4.21 16.10 12.49
N VAL A 467 -4.60 15.94 13.76
CA VAL A 467 -4.52 17.00 14.77
C VAL A 467 -3.84 16.44 16.01
N LEU A 468 -2.78 17.08 16.46
CA LEU A 468 -1.90 16.62 17.54
C LEU A 468 -1.78 17.72 18.60
N ASN A 469 -2.00 17.37 19.87
CA ASN A 469 -1.66 18.23 20.99
C ASN A 469 -0.28 17.85 21.56
N PRO A 470 0.79 18.61 21.28
CA PRO A 470 2.12 18.33 21.84
C PRO A 470 2.23 18.60 23.35
N HIS A 471 1.26 19.28 23.96
CA HIS A 471 1.33 19.74 25.35
C HIS A 471 0.68 18.76 26.34
N GLY A 472 1.20 18.76 27.58
CA GLY A 472 0.67 17.97 28.69
C GLY A 472 -0.60 18.53 29.36
N ALA A 473 -1.12 19.64 28.84
CA ALA A 473 -2.40 20.22 29.23
C ALA A 473 -3.42 20.07 28.07
N PRO A 474 -4.72 19.89 28.35
CA PRO A 474 -5.75 19.91 27.32
C PRO A 474 -5.82 21.30 26.67
N LEU A 475 -6.01 21.35 25.36
CA LEU A 475 -6.14 22.60 24.64
C LEU A 475 -7.53 23.22 24.85
N LYS A 476 -7.57 24.56 24.88
CA LYS A 476 -8.84 25.30 24.78
C LYS A 476 -9.47 25.01 23.41
N PRO A 477 -10.83 24.95 23.30
CA PRO A 477 -11.49 24.72 22.02
C PRO A 477 -10.97 25.69 20.95
N PHE A 478 -10.59 25.15 19.79
CA PHE A 478 -10.07 25.93 18.68
C PHE A 478 -10.74 25.51 17.36
N SER A 479 -10.76 26.45 16.42
CA SER A 479 -11.22 26.18 15.06
C SER A 479 -10.01 25.85 14.18
N VAL A 480 -10.04 24.73 13.47
CA VAL A 480 -9.05 24.44 12.42
C VAL A 480 -9.39 25.30 11.20
N LYS A 481 -8.48 26.19 10.79
CA LYS A 481 -8.68 27.10 9.67
C LYS A 481 -7.61 26.92 8.61
N LYS A 482 -8.03 26.85 7.35
CA LYS A 482 -7.14 26.90 6.18
C LYS A 482 -6.36 28.21 6.18
N GLU A 483 -5.07 28.19 5.84
CA GLU A 483 -4.33 29.42 5.58
C GLU A 483 -4.81 30.09 4.29
N PRO A 484 -4.81 31.44 4.20
CA PRO A 484 -5.39 32.19 3.08
C PRO A 484 -4.57 32.15 1.77
N GLY A 485 -3.70 31.15 1.58
CA GLY A 485 -2.69 31.11 0.51
C GLY A 485 -3.17 30.64 -0.85
N ASP A 486 -4.11 29.69 -0.94
CA ASP A 486 -4.57 29.12 -2.20
C ASP A 486 -6.05 29.47 -2.51
N PRO A 487 -6.34 30.30 -3.54
CA PRO A 487 -7.71 30.64 -3.94
C PRO A 487 -8.53 29.53 -4.60
N GLN A 488 -7.92 28.46 -5.11
CA GLN A 488 -8.60 27.42 -5.90
C GLN A 488 -9.09 26.22 -5.06
N GLU A 489 -8.76 26.17 -3.77
CA GLU A 489 -9.05 25.02 -2.91
C GLU A 489 -10.32 25.18 -2.05
N PRO A 490 -11.23 24.18 -2.03
CA PRO A 490 -12.48 24.26 -1.27
C PRO A 490 -12.24 24.30 0.25
N PRO A 491 -13.14 24.93 1.02
CA PRO A 491 -13.01 25.05 2.47
C PRO A 491 -13.04 23.69 3.17
N LEU A 492 -12.45 23.62 4.36
CA LEU A 492 -12.62 22.48 5.26
C LEU A 492 -14.11 22.33 5.62
N PRO A 493 -14.62 21.09 5.74
CA PRO A 493 -16.00 20.86 6.14
C PRO A 493 -16.23 21.29 7.60
N THR A 494 -17.47 21.58 7.96
CA THR A 494 -17.84 21.92 9.35
C THR A 494 -17.63 20.76 10.33
N SER A 495 -17.58 19.52 9.82
CA SER A 495 -17.36 18.32 10.62
C SER A 495 -16.58 17.25 9.86
N ALA A 496 -15.89 16.37 10.60
CA ALA A 496 -15.12 15.26 10.07
C ALA A 496 -15.26 14.01 10.95
N THR A 497 -15.09 12.82 10.37
CA THR A 497 -15.25 11.53 11.04
C THR A 497 -13.97 11.13 11.77
N VAL A 498 -14.05 10.67 13.01
CA VAL A 498 -12.89 10.15 13.75
C VAL A 498 -12.50 8.79 13.18
N ARG A 499 -11.34 8.71 12.53
CA ARG A 499 -10.75 7.47 12.00
C ARG A 499 -9.86 6.79 13.03
N TYR A 500 -9.10 7.58 13.80
CA TYR A 500 -8.33 7.08 14.95
C TYR A 500 -8.16 8.17 16.03
N SER A 501 -8.05 7.76 17.30
CA SER A 501 -7.68 8.63 18.43
C SER A 501 -6.72 7.87 19.33
N THR A 502 -5.62 8.50 19.74
CA THR A 502 -4.67 7.93 20.73
C THR A 502 -5.12 8.14 22.18
N GLY A 503 -6.10 9.00 22.41
CA GLY A 503 -6.74 9.22 23.70
C GLY A 503 -7.88 8.23 23.98
N PRO A 504 -8.55 8.32 25.14
CA PRO A 504 -9.72 7.50 25.41
C PRO A 504 -10.79 7.69 24.31
N LYS A 505 -11.33 6.56 23.82
CA LYS A 505 -12.42 6.56 22.84
C LYS A 505 -13.71 6.99 23.54
N GLU A 506 -14.13 8.25 23.39
CA GLU A 506 -15.42 8.70 23.94
C GLU A 506 -16.59 7.99 23.24
N PRO A 507 -17.52 7.36 23.99
CA PRO A 507 -18.56 6.52 23.40
C PRO A 507 -19.62 7.37 22.70
N GLY A 508 -19.54 7.44 21.37
CA GLY A 508 -20.55 8.05 20.50
C GLY A 508 -20.04 9.15 19.57
N GLU A 509 -18.85 9.73 19.84
CA GLU A 509 -18.26 10.77 18.99
C GLU A 509 -17.55 10.18 17.76
N GLN A 510 -18.33 9.62 16.82
CA GLN A 510 -17.82 9.24 15.51
C GLN A 510 -17.53 10.45 14.62
N GLN A 511 -18.09 11.63 14.92
CA GLN A 511 -17.99 12.83 14.08
C GLN A 511 -17.78 14.07 14.96
N LEU A 512 -16.69 14.80 14.70
CA LEU A 512 -16.29 16.01 15.44
C LEU A 512 -16.51 17.26 14.60
N ARG A 513 -16.82 18.39 15.25
CA ARG A 513 -16.91 19.71 14.62
C ARG A 513 -15.53 20.36 14.56
N LEU A 514 -15.10 20.81 13.39
CA LEU A 514 -13.78 21.43 13.22
C LEU A 514 -13.70 22.87 13.76
N GLU A 515 -14.84 23.48 14.10
CA GLU A 515 -14.94 24.84 14.64
C GLU A 515 -14.67 24.92 16.15
N GLU A 516 -14.97 23.84 16.90
CA GLU A 516 -14.88 23.77 18.37
C GLU A 516 -14.12 22.51 18.82
N LEU A 517 -13.02 22.19 18.14
CA LEU A 517 -12.29 20.94 18.37
C LEU A 517 -11.63 20.95 19.76
N LYS A 518 -11.82 19.86 20.50
CA LYS A 518 -11.19 19.61 21.81
C LYS A 518 -10.17 18.49 21.66
N VAL A 519 -8.97 18.71 22.17
CA VAL A 519 -7.87 17.74 22.14
C VAL A 519 -7.25 17.66 23.52
N GLY A 520 -7.25 16.46 24.11
CA GLY A 520 -6.70 16.16 25.41
C GLY A 520 -5.17 16.22 25.45
N PRO A 521 -4.54 16.10 26.63
CA PRO A 521 -3.10 16.17 26.79
C PRO A 521 -2.41 15.04 26.02
N TYR A 522 -1.36 15.37 25.24
CA TYR A 522 -0.61 14.43 24.40
C TYR A 522 -1.44 13.60 23.41
N GLN A 523 -2.68 14.02 23.12
CA GLN A 523 -3.60 13.31 22.24
C GLN A 523 -3.36 13.67 20.77
N GLY A 524 -3.23 12.64 19.94
CA GLY A 524 -3.32 12.72 18.49
C GLY A 524 -4.64 12.13 17.99
N ILE A 525 -5.27 12.81 17.05
CA ILE A 525 -6.52 12.41 16.41
C ILE A 525 -6.32 12.42 14.88
N LEU A 526 -6.76 11.36 14.21
CA LEU A 526 -6.85 11.28 12.76
C LEU A 526 -8.32 11.37 12.36
N LEU A 527 -8.64 12.41 11.61
CA LEU A 527 -9.98 12.69 11.09
C LEU A 527 -10.01 12.39 9.59
N GLY A 528 -11.12 11.84 9.09
CA GLY A 528 -11.38 11.57 7.67
C GLY A 528 -12.64 12.29 7.20
N PHE A 529 -12.62 12.81 5.97
CA PHE A 529 -13.78 13.46 5.36
C PHE A 529 -13.74 13.37 3.82
N PRO A 530 -14.90 13.26 3.15
CA PRO A 530 -14.96 13.05 1.71
C PRO A 530 -14.40 14.23 0.91
N TYR A 531 -13.99 13.97 -0.33
CA TYR A 531 -13.72 15.01 -1.30
C TYR A 531 -15.02 15.72 -1.69
N SER A 532 -15.05 17.05 -1.50
CA SER A 532 -16.10 17.91 -2.05
C SER A 532 -15.58 18.59 -3.32
N PRO A 533 -16.21 18.37 -4.50
CA PRO A 533 -15.97 19.21 -5.68
C PRO A 533 -16.44 20.65 -5.44
N GLN A 534 -15.89 21.59 -6.21
CA GLN A 534 -16.38 22.98 -6.30
C GLN A 534 -17.45 23.11 -7.38
#